data_AF-A0A7C3CD23-F1
#
_entry.id   AF-A0A7C3CD23-F1
#
_cell.length_a   1.000
_cell.length_b   1.000
_cell.length_c   1.000
_cell.angle_alpha   90.00
_cell.angle_beta   90.00
_cell.angle_gamma   90.00
#
_symmetry.space_group_name_H-M   'P 1'
#
loop_
_entity.id
_entity.type
_entity.pdbx_description
1 polymer ?
#
loop_
_entity_poly.entity_id
_entity_poly.type
_entity_poly.pdbx_seq_one_letter_code
_entity_poly.pdbx_strand_id
1 'polypeptide(L)'
;MADYRRFRQMSMAEIADFGAAFADAEESGGDKPLSYAEIRAREMAARKALEGSEALLNSGWAETYHRLIQAGWRWRIAAYVAWASTPRKGRWPRTQQELATEVLGLASDRRIAEWRRKYPEIDQVIADLQAEALLDARADVIAALKASASNPSYRHAADRKLYLEMTGDYIPVNKLVAELKRRGLGPDDIRSMPEEELRAIMMAARQRLEGGDAED
;
A
#
# COMPACT_ATOMS: atom_id res chain seq x y z
N MET A 1 5.54 14.44 12.30
CA MET A 1 6.61 13.44 12.48
C MET A 1 5.93 12.14 12.87
N ALA A 2 5.69 11.27 11.89
CA ALA A 2 5.08 9.97 12.15
C ALA A 2 6.07 9.09 12.93
N ASP A 3 5.61 8.57 14.05
CA ASP A 3 6.39 7.72 14.96
C ASP A 3 6.49 6.32 14.35
N TYR A 4 7.66 6.01 13.77
CA TYR A 4 7.99 4.75 13.07
C TYR A 4 7.97 3.49 13.98
N ARG A 5 7.52 3.59 15.23
CA ARG A 5 7.51 2.52 16.24
C ARG A 5 6.40 1.48 16.07
N ARG A 6 5.49 1.62 15.09
CA ARG A 6 4.39 0.67 14.85
C ARG A 6 4.59 -0.30 13.68
N PHE A 7 5.74 -0.27 12.99
CA PHE A 7 6.15 -1.36 12.07
C PHE A 7 6.66 -2.60 12.83
N ARG A 8 5.86 -3.07 13.79
CA ARG A 8 6.02 -4.41 14.36
C ARG A 8 5.81 -5.40 13.21
N GLN A 9 6.69 -6.30 12.82
CA GLN A 9 8.07 -6.65 13.20
C GLN A 9 8.59 -7.44 11.98
N MET A 10 9.32 -6.81 11.06
CA MET A 10 10.52 -7.50 10.58
C MET A 10 11.64 -6.78 11.32
N SER A 11 12.13 -7.41 12.37
CA SER A 11 13.33 -6.96 13.06
C SER A 11 14.42 -6.70 12.01
N MET A 12 15.31 -5.76 12.27
CA MET A 12 16.56 -5.60 11.52
C MET A 12 17.28 -6.95 11.31
N ALA A 13 17.10 -7.90 12.25
CA ALA A 13 17.54 -9.28 12.12
C ALA A 13 16.73 -10.05 11.07
N GLU A 14 15.40 -9.99 11.03
CA GLU A 14 14.57 -10.62 9.99
C GLU A 14 14.73 -9.98 8.59
N ILE A 15 14.99 -8.67 8.49
CA ILE A 15 15.34 -8.01 7.22
C ILE A 15 16.74 -8.44 6.77
N ALA A 16 17.69 -8.59 7.70
CA ALA A 16 19.04 -9.09 7.42
C ALA A 16 19.06 -10.60 7.12
N ASP A 17 18.20 -11.39 7.78
CA ASP A 17 18.03 -12.84 7.61
C ASP A 17 17.25 -13.14 6.33
N PHE A 18 16.26 -12.30 5.99
CA PHE A 18 15.69 -12.20 4.66
C PHE A 18 16.78 -11.83 3.64
N GLY A 19 17.61 -10.82 3.90
CA GLY A 19 18.77 -10.51 3.04
C GLY A 19 19.75 -11.69 2.87
N ALA A 20 19.97 -12.49 3.90
CA ALA A 20 20.87 -13.63 3.90
C ALA A 20 20.28 -14.87 3.20
N ALA A 21 18.99 -15.17 3.39
CA ALA A 21 18.30 -16.29 2.76
C ALA A 21 18.27 -16.20 1.22
N PHE A 22 18.43 -14.99 0.67
CA PHE A 22 18.49 -14.76 -0.78
C PHE A 22 19.86 -15.04 -1.39
N ALA A 23 20.94 -15.14 -0.60
CA ALA A 23 22.27 -15.50 -1.11
C ALA A 23 22.25 -16.91 -1.76
N ASP A 24 21.47 -17.83 -1.19
CA ASP A 24 21.35 -19.22 -1.67
C ASP A 24 20.47 -19.37 -2.92
N ALA A 25 19.66 -18.36 -3.27
CA ALA A 25 18.75 -18.43 -4.43
C ALA A 25 19.42 -18.03 -5.77
N GLU A 26 20.64 -17.48 -5.73
CA GLU A 26 21.31 -16.95 -6.93
C GLU A 26 22.05 -18.01 -7.77
N GLU A 27 22.20 -19.26 -7.29
CA GLU A 27 23.05 -20.28 -7.92
C GLU A 27 22.41 -21.15 -9.02
N SER A 28 21.09 -21.14 -9.22
CA SER A 28 20.45 -22.12 -10.14
C SER A 28 20.07 -21.56 -11.53
N GLY A 29 21.02 -21.38 -12.45
CA GLY A 29 20.70 -20.94 -13.82
C GLY A 29 21.69 -21.47 -14.86
N GLY A 30 21.31 -22.57 -15.52
CA GLY A 30 22.14 -23.29 -16.48
C GLY A 30 22.25 -22.60 -17.85
N ASP A 31 23.41 -22.00 -18.09
CA ASP A 31 24.11 -21.90 -19.37
C ASP A 31 25.57 -21.59 -18.99
N LYS A 32 26.58 -22.23 -19.63
CA LYS A 32 28.00 -22.33 -19.18
C LYS A 32 28.33 -21.55 -17.89
N PRO A 33 28.59 -22.21 -16.74
CA PRO A 33 28.67 -21.52 -15.45
C PRO A 33 29.72 -20.41 -15.54
N LEU A 34 29.25 -19.17 -15.61
CA LEU A 34 30.08 -18.00 -15.41
C LEU A 34 30.79 -18.22 -14.08
N SER A 35 32.10 -17.98 -14.06
CA SER A 35 32.86 -18.08 -12.83
C SER A 35 32.21 -17.18 -11.78
N TYR A 36 32.22 -17.61 -10.52
CA TYR A 36 31.71 -16.82 -9.40
C TYR A 36 32.30 -15.38 -9.39
N ALA A 37 33.56 -15.23 -9.82
CA ALA A 37 34.20 -13.94 -10.00
C ALA A 37 33.55 -13.08 -11.12
N GLU A 38 33.18 -13.69 -12.24
CA GLU A 38 32.53 -13.01 -13.38
C GLU A 38 31.10 -12.60 -13.03
N ILE A 39 30.37 -13.44 -12.27
CA ILE A 39 29.05 -13.11 -11.75
C ILE A 39 29.17 -11.87 -10.88
N ARG A 40 30.01 -11.90 -9.83
CA ARG A 40 30.22 -10.76 -8.92
C ARG A 40 30.68 -9.49 -9.63
N ALA A 41 31.57 -9.61 -10.61
CA ALA A 41 32.00 -8.47 -11.42
C ALA A 41 30.85 -7.86 -12.20
N ARG A 42 29.99 -8.69 -12.80
CA ARG A 42 28.78 -8.24 -13.51
C ARG A 42 27.78 -7.58 -12.57
N GLU A 43 27.60 -8.07 -11.35
CA GLU A 43 26.69 -7.45 -10.37
C GLU A 43 27.19 -6.09 -9.91
N MET A 44 28.48 -5.99 -9.58
CA MET A 44 29.09 -4.72 -9.17
C MET A 44 29.04 -3.71 -10.31
N ALA A 45 29.29 -4.14 -11.55
CA ALA A 45 29.16 -3.29 -12.73
C ALA A 45 27.71 -2.81 -12.93
N ALA A 46 26.73 -3.71 -12.83
CA ALA A 46 25.32 -3.37 -12.98
C ALA A 46 24.83 -2.41 -11.89
N ARG A 47 25.22 -2.66 -10.63
CA ARG A 47 24.90 -1.77 -9.51
C ARG A 47 25.51 -0.39 -9.70
N LYS A 48 26.80 -0.32 -10.06
CA LYS A 48 27.49 0.96 -10.29
C LYS A 48 26.88 1.72 -11.47
N ALA A 49 26.48 1.02 -12.53
CA ALA A 49 25.80 1.61 -13.68
C ALA A 49 24.43 2.18 -13.28
N LEU A 50 23.66 1.45 -12.46
CA LEU A 50 22.37 1.89 -11.96
C LEU A 50 22.50 3.13 -11.05
N GLU A 51 23.35 3.06 -10.03
CA GLU A 51 23.56 4.16 -9.06
C GLU A 51 24.16 5.41 -9.72
N GLY A 52 24.92 5.26 -10.81
CA GLY A 52 25.45 6.37 -11.60
C GLY A 52 24.54 6.86 -12.72
N SER A 53 23.36 6.26 -12.93
CA SER A 53 22.49 6.62 -14.05
C SER A 53 21.60 7.81 -13.73
N GLU A 54 21.58 8.81 -14.63
CA GLU A 54 20.57 9.87 -14.59
C GLU A 54 19.15 9.32 -14.74
N ALA A 55 19.01 8.17 -15.41
CA ALA A 55 17.73 7.51 -15.60
C ALA A 55 17.13 7.04 -14.27
N LEU A 56 17.94 6.53 -13.34
CA LEU A 56 17.47 6.23 -11.98
C LEU A 56 17.05 7.50 -11.25
N LEU A 57 17.89 8.55 -11.26
CA LEU A 57 17.61 9.80 -10.55
C LEU A 57 16.29 10.45 -10.99
N ASN A 58 15.96 10.33 -12.29
CA ASN A 58 14.72 10.85 -12.86
C ASN A 58 13.56 9.83 -12.83
N SER A 59 13.78 8.63 -12.32
CA SER A 59 12.73 7.61 -12.21
C SER A 59 11.82 7.89 -11.01
N GLY A 60 10.54 7.51 -11.12
CA GLY A 60 9.57 7.65 -10.02
C GLY A 60 9.84 6.75 -8.81
N TRP A 61 10.87 5.90 -8.84
CA TRP A 61 11.17 4.92 -7.79
C TRP A 61 12.56 5.10 -7.16
N ALA A 62 13.33 6.11 -7.55
CA ALA A 62 14.70 6.34 -7.07
C ALA A 62 14.75 6.49 -5.54
N GLU A 63 13.87 7.31 -4.99
CA GLU A 63 13.81 7.59 -3.55
C GLU A 63 13.48 6.31 -2.76
N THR A 64 12.44 5.58 -3.19
CA THR A 64 12.04 4.31 -2.59
C THR A 64 13.18 3.30 -2.63
N TYR A 65 13.91 3.21 -3.75
CA TYR A 65 15.09 2.37 -3.86
C TYR A 65 16.16 2.74 -2.83
N HIS A 66 16.54 4.02 -2.74
CA HIS A 66 17.54 4.45 -1.76
C HIS A 66 17.09 4.19 -0.33
N ARG A 67 15.81 4.37 -0.02
CA ARG A 67 15.22 4.06 1.29
C ARG A 67 15.36 2.57 1.62
N LEU A 68 15.05 1.68 0.66
CA LEU A 68 15.20 0.23 0.83
C LEU A 68 16.66 -0.20 0.98
N ILE A 69 17.57 0.41 0.22
CA ILE A 69 19.03 0.19 0.38
C ILE A 69 19.50 0.60 1.77
N GLN A 70 19.09 1.76 2.26
CA GLN A 70 19.41 2.23 3.61
C GLN A 70 18.84 1.30 4.70
N ALA A 71 17.69 0.68 4.43
CA ALA A 71 17.08 -0.34 5.28
C ALA A 71 17.77 -1.72 5.17
N GLY A 72 18.85 -1.86 4.41
CA GLY A 72 19.64 -3.09 4.31
C GLY A 72 19.15 -4.10 3.26
N TRP A 73 18.22 -3.73 2.40
CA TRP A 73 17.73 -4.62 1.35
C TRP A 73 18.80 -4.88 0.29
N ARG A 74 18.83 -6.11 -0.25
CA ARG A 74 19.69 -6.42 -1.40
C ARG A 74 19.26 -5.58 -2.59
N TRP A 75 20.23 -4.96 -3.26
CA TRP A 75 19.94 -3.92 -4.25
C TRP A 75 19.03 -4.36 -5.40
N ARG A 76 19.14 -5.61 -5.88
CA ARG A 76 18.26 -6.09 -6.97
C ARG A 76 16.80 -6.22 -6.56
N ILE A 77 16.57 -6.73 -5.35
CA ILE A 77 15.21 -6.88 -4.80
C ILE A 77 14.68 -5.50 -4.47
N ALA A 78 15.49 -4.64 -3.84
CA ALA A 78 15.14 -3.25 -3.56
C ALA A 78 14.72 -2.52 -4.84
N ALA A 79 15.49 -2.64 -5.91
CA ALA A 79 15.16 -2.05 -7.21
C ALA A 79 13.86 -2.62 -7.79
N TYR A 80 13.64 -3.94 -7.70
CA TYR A 80 12.38 -4.55 -8.13
C TYR A 80 11.17 -4.06 -7.33
N VAL A 81 11.26 -4.07 -5.99
CA VAL A 81 10.19 -3.64 -5.09
C VAL A 81 9.85 -2.17 -5.32
N ALA A 82 10.87 -1.30 -5.40
CA ALA A 82 10.70 0.11 -5.68
C ALA A 82 10.03 0.34 -7.05
N TRP A 83 10.53 -0.33 -8.09
CA TRP A 83 9.93 -0.27 -9.43
C TRP A 83 8.48 -0.77 -9.47
N ALA A 84 8.18 -1.88 -8.79
CA ALA A 84 6.86 -2.50 -8.76
C ALA A 84 5.84 -1.70 -7.95
N SER A 85 6.28 -1.03 -6.88
CA SER A 85 5.45 -0.13 -6.07
C SER A 85 5.02 1.12 -6.84
N THR A 86 5.79 1.55 -7.83
CA THR A 86 5.49 2.73 -8.65
C THR A 86 4.31 2.49 -9.61
N PRO A 87 3.43 3.49 -9.86
CA PRO A 87 2.36 3.37 -10.85
C PRO A 87 2.90 3.07 -12.26
N ARG A 88 2.20 2.22 -13.04
CA ARG A 88 2.65 1.76 -14.37
C ARG A 88 3.09 2.90 -15.32
N LYS A 89 2.42 4.06 -15.26
CA LYS A 89 2.75 5.22 -16.10
C LYS A 89 4.11 5.84 -15.78
N GLY A 90 4.56 5.78 -14.52
CA GLY A 90 5.82 6.34 -14.03
C GLY A 90 6.98 5.35 -13.96
N ARG A 91 6.78 4.10 -14.40
CA ARG A 91 7.82 3.08 -14.39
C ARG A 91 8.82 3.31 -15.52
N TRP A 92 10.09 3.29 -15.14
CA TRP A 92 11.23 3.11 -16.02
C TRP A 92 12.16 2.04 -15.42
N PRO A 93 12.58 1.00 -16.15
CA PRO A 93 12.11 0.58 -17.47
C PRO A 93 10.60 0.27 -17.51
N ARG A 94 10.02 0.08 -18.69
CA ARG A 94 8.55 -0.08 -18.85
C ARG A 94 8.08 -1.47 -18.45
N THR A 95 8.89 -2.49 -18.71
CA THR A 95 8.54 -3.88 -18.46
C THR A 95 9.44 -4.52 -17.41
N GLN A 96 8.94 -5.59 -16.78
CA GLN A 96 9.73 -6.37 -15.81
C GLN A 96 10.93 -7.04 -16.50
N GLN A 97 10.77 -7.45 -17.76
CA GLN A 97 11.84 -8.03 -18.56
C GLN A 97 12.95 -7.00 -18.83
N GLU A 98 12.61 -5.77 -19.23
CA GLU A 98 13.59 -4.70 -19.41
C GLU A 98 14.31 -4.38 -18.09
N LEU A 99 13.58 -4.29 -16.97
CA LEU A 99 14.21 -4.12 -15.65
C LEU A 99 15.21 -5.25 -15.37
N ALA A 100 14.83 -6.50 -15.60
CA ALA A 100 15.69 -7.64 -15.36
C ALA A 100 16.97 -7.58 -16.20
N THR A 101 16.86 -7.33 -17.51
CA THR A 101 18.00 -7.42 -18.44
C THR A 101 18.84 -6.14 -18.50
N GLU A 102 18.20 -4.98 -18.57
CA GLU A 102 18.87 -3.70 -18.83
C GLU A 102 19.38 -3.04 -17.56
N VAL A 103 18.73 -3.30 -16.42
CA VAL A 103 19.05 -2.66 -15.14
C VAL A 103 19.69 -3.63 -14.14
N LEU A 104 19.05 -4.78 -13.90
CA LEU A 104 19.52 -5.72 -12.87
C LEU A 104 20.65 -6.64 -13.34
N GLY A 105 20.95 -6.63 -14.64
CA GLY A 105 21.98 -7.44 -15.27
C GLY A 105 21.66 -8.95 -15.30
N LEU A 106 20.38 -9.32 -15.18
CA LEU A 106 19.89 -10.70 -15.23
C LEU A 106 19.70 -11.16 -16.68
N ALA A 107 19.62 -12.47 -16.91
CA ALA A 107 19.34 -13.02 -18.23
C ALA A 107 17.86 -12.90 -18.62
N SER A 108 16.96 -12.98 -17.64
CA SER A 108 15.51 -12.88 -17.84
C SER A 108 14.80 -12.54 -16.54
N ASP A 109 13.52 -12.19 -16.64
CA ASP A 109 12.64 -11.93 -15.51
C ASP A 109 12.21 -13.19 -14.73
N ARG A 110 12.54 -14.40 -15.23
CA ARG A 110 12.26 -15.67 -14.53
C ARG A 110 12.80 -15.66 -13.09
N ARG A 111 13.96 -15.05 -12.87
CA ARG A 111 14.54 -14.91 -11.53
C ARG A 111 13.68 -14.05 -10.61
N ILE A 112 13.08 -12.99 -11.12
CA ILE A 112 12.14 -12.15 -10.36
C ILE A 112 10.90 -12.97 -10.00
N ALA A 113 10.37 -13.77 -10.93
CA ALA A 113 9.25 -14.66 -10.65
C ALA A 113 9.61 -15.72 -9.58
N GLU A 114 10.82 -16.28 -9.63
CA GLU A 114 11.34 -17.18 -8.59
C GLU A 114 11.44 -16.50 -7.22
N TRP A 115 11.93 -15.26 -7.16
CA TRP A 115 11.99 -14.49 -5.91
C TRP A 115 10.60 -14.32 -5.29
N ARG A 116 9.61 -13.89 -6.08
CA ARG A 116 8.24 -13.72 -5.58
C ARG A 116 7.61 -15.03 -5.13
N ARG A 117 7.89 -16.13 -5.83
CA ARG A 117 7.38 -17.46 -5.46
C ARG A 117 8.00 -17.97 -4.15
N LYS A 118 9.30 -17.73 -3.96
CA LYS A 118 10.03 -18.17 -2.76
C LYS A 118 9.74 -17.26 -1.56
N TYR A 119 9.43 -15.98 -1.82
CA TYR A 119 9.28 -14.93 -0.82
C TYR A 119 8.03 -14.07 -1.10
N PRO A 120 6.83 -14.57 -0.73
CA PRO A 120 5.56 -13.86 -0.95
C PRO A 120 5.49 -12.50 -0.22
N GLU A 121 6.29 -12.28 0.83
CA GLU A 121 6.44 -11.02 1.54
C GLU A 121 6.87 -9.85 0.64
N ILE A 122 7.51 -10.14 -0.51
CA ILE A 122 7.80 -9.13 -1.54
C ILE A 122 6.51 -8.45 -2.01
N ASP A 123 5.46 -9.24 -2.25
CA ASP A 123 4.19 -8.72 -2.73
C ASP A 123 3.46 -7.92 -1.65
N GLN A 124 3.59 -8.32 -0.39
CA GLN A 124 3.06 -7.56 0.75
C GLN A 124 3.75 -6.19 0.86
N VAL A 125 5.08 -6.16 0.78
CA VAL A 125 5.86 -4.91 0.86
C VAL A 125 5.51 -3.97 -0.31
N ILE A 126 5.30 -4.51 -1.51
CA ILE A 126 4.84 -3.71 -2.65
C ILE A 126 3.47 -3.08 -2.37
N ALA A 127 2.54 -3.84 -1.81
CA ALA A 127 1.21 -3.34 -1.44
C ALA A 127 1.28 -2.28 -0.34
N ASP A 128 2.13 -2.48 0.67
CA ASP A 128 2.31 -1.53 1.77
C ASP A 128 2.90 -0.21 1.28
N LEU A 129 3.90 -0.25 0.41
CA LEU A 129 4.48 0.96 -0.21
C LEU A 129 3.47 1.71 -1.09
N GLN A 130 2.58 0.99 -1.77
CA GLN A 130 1.50 1.60 -2.55
C GLN A 130 0.45 2.25 -1.64
N ALA A 131 0.14 1.63 -0.50
CA ALA A 131 -0.77 2.17 0.50
C ALA A 131 -0.17 3.40 1.21
N GLU A 132 1.14 3.41 1.47
CA GLU A 132 1.85 4.54 2.09
C GLU A 132 1.62 5.84 1.32
N ALA A 133 1.79 5.80 -0.01
CA ALA A 133 1.55 6.98 -0.86
C ALA A 133 0.11 7.51 -0.76
N LEU A 134 -0.88 6.63 -0.56
CA LEU A 134 -2.27 7.03 -0.36
C LEU A 134 -2.50 7.62 1.04
N LEU A 135 -1.84 7.05 2.06
CA LEU A 135 -1.95 7.50 3.44
C LEU A 135 -1.26 8.85 3.67
N ASP A 136 -0.16 9.12 2.99
CA ASP A 136 0.51 10.43 3.04
C ASP A 136 -0.41 11.54 2.50
N ALA A 137 -1.13 11.27 1.41
CA ALA A 137 -2.09 12.21 0.82
C ALA A 137 -3.41 12.32 1.62
N ARG A 138 -3.61 11.49 2.66
CA ARG A 138 -4.90 11.40 3.38
C ARG A 138 -5.32 12.74 3.99
N ALA A 139 -4.39 13.48 4.58
CA ALA A 139 -4.69 14.78 5.18
C ALA A 139 -5.18 15.79 4.13
N ASP A 140 -4.52 15.84 2.98
CA ASP A 140 -4.88 16.73 1.88
C ASP A 140 -6.23 16.37 1.27
N VAL A 141 -6.50 15.07 1.10
CA VAL A 141 -7.80 14.58 0.63
C VAL A 141 -8.92 14.95 1.61
N ILE A 142 -8.70 14.81 2.92
CA ILE A 142 -9.67 15.23 3.95
C ILE A 142 -9.89 16.75 3.91
N ALA A 143 -8.83 17.54 3.74
CA ALA A 143 -8.93 18.99 3.60
C ALA A 143 -9.72 19.40 2.35
N ALA A 144 -9.45 18.74 1.21
CA ALA A 144 -10.17 18.95 -0.04
C ALA A 144 -11.66 18.57 0.10
N LEU A 145 -11.95 17.44 0.75
CA LEU A 145 -13.32 17.01 1.05
C LEU A 145 -14.05 18.07 1.88
N LYS A 146 -13.43 18.58 2.96
CA LYS A 146 -14.02 19.63 3.80
C LYS A 146 -14.29 20.91 3.01
N ALA A 147 -13.36 21.34 2.16
CA ALA A 147 -13.53 22.53 1.32
C ALA A 147 -14.68 22.34 0.32
N SER A 148 -14.74 21.18 -0.33
CA SER A 148 -15.82 20.83 -1.27
C SER A 148 -17.18 20.77 -0.56
N ALA A 149 -17.27 20.08 0.58
CA ALA A 149 -18.49 19.95 1.37
C ALA A 149 -19.01 21.29 1.91
N SER A 150 -18.11 22.24 2.21
CA SER A 150 -18.50 23.57 2.69
C SER A 150 -19.09 24.46 1.58
N ASN A 151 -19.00 24.06 0.30
CA ASN A 151 -19.52 24.83 -0.81
C ASN A 151 -21.06 24.68 -0.90
N PRO A 152 -21.83 25.78 -0.99
CA PRO A 152 -23.29 25.71 -1.05
C PRO A 152 -23.83 25.10 -2.35
N SER A 153 -23.05 25.09 -3.43
CA SER A 153 -23.48 24.57 -4.74
C SER A 153 -23.99 23.13 -4.68
N TYR A 154 -25.05 22.85 -5.45
CA TYR A 154 -25.67 21.53 -5.52
C TYR A 154 -24.71 20.43 -6.01
N ARG A 155 -23.65 20.81 -6.74
CA ARG A 155 -22.64 19.87 -7.28
C ARG A 155 -21.86 19.14 -6.19
N HIS A 156 -21.79 19.70 -4.99
CA HIS A 156 -21.05 19.13 -3.85
C HIS A 156 -21.95 18.38 -2.86
N ALA A 157 -23.19 18.05 -3.26
CA ALA A 157 -24.12 17.31 -2.40
C ALA A 157 -23.59 15.93 -1.99
N ALA A 158 -22.85 15.24 -2.87
CA ALA A 158 -22.25 13.94 -2.56
C ALA A 158 -21.16 14.06 -1.48
N ASP A 159 -20.27 15.05 -1.60
CA ASP A 159 -19.18 15.29 -0.65
C ASP A 159 -19.72 15.74 0.72
N ARG A 160 -20.79 16.55 0.75
CA ARG A 160 -21.50 16.89 2.00
C ARG A 160 -22.07 15.65 2.67
N LYS A 161 -22.72 14.78 1.91
CA LYS A 161 -23.29 13.54 2.44
C LYS A 161 -22.19 12.64 3.02
N LEU A 162 -21.07 12.49 2.30
CA LEU A 162 -19.92 11.72 2.77
C LEU A 162 -19.31 12.34 4.03
N TYR A 163 -19.14 13.66 4.07
CA TYR A 163 -18.60 14.37 5.23
C TYR A 163 -19.49 14.20 6.47
N LEU A 164 -20.81 14.34 6.31
CA LEU A 164 -21.78 14.13 7.40
C LEU A 164 -21.84 12.66 7.84
N GLU A 165 -21.63 11.71 6.92
CA GLU A 165 -21.50 10.29 7.27
C GLU A 165 -20.23 10.04 8.10
N MET A 166 -19.08 10.58 7.67
CA MET A 166 -17.79 10.43 8.38
C MET A 166 -17.77 11.08 9.76
N THR A 167 -18.53 12.16 9.95
CA THR A 167 -18.68 12.85 11.25
C THR A 167 -19.78 12.25 12.12
N GLY A 168 -20.56 11.31 11.59
CA GLY A 168 -21.66 10.65 12.30
C GLY A 168 -22.95 11.48 12.37
N ASP A 169 -22.98 12.67 11.76
CA ASP A 169 -24.16 13.53 11.68
C ASP A 169 -25.23 13.00 10.71
N TYR A 170 -24.86 12.06 9.84
CA TYR A 170 -25.77 11.41 8.90
C TYR A 170 -25.57 9.89 8.86
N ILE A 171 -26.67 9.14 8.97
CA ILE A 171 -26.69 7.69 8.77
C ILE A 171 -27.40 7.39 7.45
N PRO A 172 -26.73 6.70 6.50
CA PRO A 172 -27.38 6.22 5.28
C PRO A 172 -28.62 5.37 5.56
N VAL A 173 -29.68 5.60 4.78
CA VAL A 173 -30.99 4.93 4.96
C VAL A 173 -30.88 3.41 4.96
N ASN A 174 -30.01 2.84 4.12
CA ASN A 174 -29.76 1.40 4.09
C ASN A 174 -29.15 0.87 5.40
N LYS A 175 -28.21 1.59 6.01
CA LYS A 175 -27.65 1.23 7.33
C LYS A 175 -28.70 1.36 8.42
N LEU A 176 -29.50 2.43 8.38
CA LEU A 176 -30.60 2.65 9.32
C LEU A 176 -31.67 1.55 9.23
N VAL A 177 -32.14 1.21 8.02
CA VAL A 177 -33.13 0.15 7.80
C VAL A 177 -32.62 -1.22 8.24
N ALA A 178 -31.33 -1.51 8.02
CA ALA A 178 -30.73 -2.75 8.52
C ALA A 178 -30.74 -2.82 10.05
N GLU A 179 -30.40 -1.72 10.74
CA GLU A 179 -30.43 -1.66 12.20
C GLU A 179 -31.85 -1.75 12.77
N LEU A 180 -32.82 -1.09 12.14
CA LEU A 180 -34.23 -1.17 12.53
C LEU A 180 -34.78 -2.60 12.38
N LYS A 181 -34.48 -3.27 11.26
CA LYS A 181 -34.83 -4.68 11.05
C LYS A 181 -34.21 -5.61 12.09
N ARG A 182 -32.94 -5.39 12.47
CA ARG A 182 -32.29 -6.16 13.54
C ARG A 182 -32.98 -5.99 14.89
N ARG A 183 -33.63 -4.84 15.12
CA ARG A 183 -34.42 -4.55 16.32
C ARG A 183 -35.88 -5.01 16.22
N GLY A 184 -36.28 -5.63 15.12
CA GLY A 184 -37.66 -6.03 14.87
C GLY A 184 -38.61 -4.86 14.60
N LEU A 185 -38.07 -3.66 14.32
CA LEU A 185 -38.85 -2.46 14.08
C LEU A 185 -39.10 -2.26 12.58
N GLY A 186 -40.37 -2.16 12.21
CA GLY A 186 -40.83 -1.83 10.87
C GLY A 186 -40.99 -0.32 10.64
N PRO A 187 -41.22 0.10 9.39
CA PRO A 187 -41.44 1.51 9.04
C PRO A 187 -42.63 2.16 9.78
N ASP A 188 -43.66 1.37 10.08
CA ASP A 188 -44.88 1.85 10.75
C ASP A 188 -44.70 2.01 12.27
N ASP A 189 -43.82 1.22 12.88
CA ASP A 189 -43.45 1.36 14.30
C ASP A 189 -42.68 2.67 14.53
N ILE A 190 -41.83 3.08 13.59
CA ILE A 190 -41.02 4.31 13.69
C ILE A 190 -41.89 5.55 13.61
N ARG A 191 -42.94 5.53 12.77
CA ARG A 191 -43.85 6.67 12.59
C ARG A 191 -44.73 6.93 13.81
N SER A 192 -44.93 5.91 14.64
CA SER A 192 -45.78 5.95 15.83
C SER A 192 -45.00 6.08 17.13
N MET A 193 -43.66 5.98 17.09
CA MET A 193 -42.80 6.14 18.27
C MET A 193 -42.69 7.61 18.72
N PRO A 194 -42.66 7.85 20.04
CA PRO A 194 -42.35 9.17 20.58
C PRO A 194 -40.91 9.57 20.25
N GLU A 195 -40.67 10.88 20.08
CA GLU A 195 -39.37 11.43 19.66
C GLU A 195 -38.22 11.04 20.61
N GLU A 196 -38.50 10.86 21.90
CA GLU A 196 -37.55 10.39 22.91
C GLU A 196 -37.04 8.96 22.62
N GLU A 197 -37.95 8.05 22.25
CA GLU A 197 -37.59 6.67 21.88
C GLU A 197 -36.81 6.63 20.56
N LEU A 198 -37.19 7.48 19.61
CA LEU A 198 -36.44 7.63 18.35
C LEU A 198 -35.01 8.12 18.60
N ARG A 199 -34.82 9.11 19.50
CA ARG A 199 -33.49 9.57 19.90
C ARG A 199 -32.69 8.49 20.62
N ALA A 200 -33.33 7.69 21.48
CA ALA A 200 -32.68 6.56 22.15
C ALA A 200 -32.23 5.48 21.16
N ILE A 201 -33.06 5.17 20.15
CA ILE A 201 -32.71 4.26 19.06
C ILE A 201 -31.53 4.80 18.24
N MET A 202 -31.54 6.10 17.90
CA MET A 202 -30.44 6.74 17.18
C MET A 202 -29.14 6.72 17.99
N MET A 203 -29.17 7.03 19.29
CA MET A 203 -27.97 6.97 20.15
C MET A 203 -27.43 5.55 20.29
N ALA A 204 -28.31 4.55 20.43
CA ALA A 204 -27.89 3.17 20.52
C ALA A 204 -27.37 2.63 19.17
N ALA A 205 -27.93 3.07 18.05
CA ALA A 205 -27.42 2.76 16.70
C ALA A 205 -26.03 3.38 16.50
N ARG A 206 -25.85 4.63 16.96
CA ARG A 206 -24.56 5.34 16.93
C ARG A 206 -23.48 4.61 17.74
N GLN A 207 -23.77 4.27 19.00
CA GLN A 207 -22.81 3.54 19.86
C GLN A 207 -22.38 2.19 19.28
N ARG A 208 -23.28 1.46 18.62
CA ARG A 208 -22.95 0.17 17.98
C ARG A 208 -22.18 0.33 16.68
N LEU A 209 -22.51 1.33 15.87
CA LEU A 209 -21.73 1.64 14.66
C LEU A 209 -20.32 2.12 15.02
N GLU A 210 -20.16 2.79 16.17
CA GLU A 210 -18.85 3.23 16.68
C GLU A 210 -18.09 2.09 17.41
N GLY A 211 -18.79 1.10 17.98
CA GLY A 211 -18.19 -0.03 18.73
C GLY A 211 -18.00 -1.33 17.94
N GLY A 212 -18.62 -1.48 16.77
CA GLY A 212 -18.58 -2.68 15.94
C GLY A 212 -17.30 -2.89 15.14
N ASP A 213 -16.37 -1.93 15.13
CA ASP A 213 -15.06 -2.04 14.47
C ASP A 213 -13.97 -2.65 15.40
N ALA A 214 -14.32 -3.11 16.61
CA ALA A 214 -13.39 -3.67 17.60
C ALA A 214 -13.44 -5.21 17.74
N GLU A 215 -14.41 -5.87 17.09
CA GLU A 215 -14.54 -7.32 17.05
C GLU A 215 -14.85 -7.76 15.61
N ASP A 216 -13.82 -7.80 14.76
CA ASP A 216 -13.70 -8.68 13.58
C ASP A 216 -12.22 -8.74 13.12
#